data_AF-A0A256I4A5-F1
#
_entry.id   AF-A0A256I4A5-F1
#
_cell.length_a   1.000
_cell.length_b   1.000
_cell.length_c   1.000
_cell.angle_alpha   90.00
_cell.angle_beta   90.00
_cell.angle_gamma   90.00
#
_symmetry.space_group_name_H-M   'P 1'
#
loop_
_entity.id
_entity.type
_entity.pdbx_description
1 polymer ?
#
loop_
_entity_poly.entity_id
_entity_poly.type
_entity_poly.pdbx_seq_one_letter_code
_entity_poly.pdbx_strand_id
1 'polypeptide(L)'
;MDCVIDERIVSVKLEQIEQYYSELNAKRETLSRQEFLSSTTEQRAIERMFENAIQACADLAQHVASREFEFDGTTSKGAIRVLDREGVIDEEAADTLVAAIGFRNVLAHEYR
;
A
#
# COMPACT_ATOMS: atom_id res chain seq x y z
N MET A 1 -27.49 -10.78 6.33
CA MET A 1 -26.56 -11.31 5.32
C MET A 1 -25.20 -11.09 5.94
N ASP A 2 -24.72 -12.09 6.69
CA ASP A 2 -23.53 -11.96 7.52
C ASP A 2 -22.31 -12.21 6.63
N CYS A 3 -21.83 -11.16 5.96
CA CYS A 3 -20.49 -11.17 5.39
C CYS A 3 -19.55 -10.55 6.42
N VAL A 4 -19.13 -11.33 7.41
CA VAL A 4 -18.14 -10.92 8.40
C VAL A 4 -16.79 -10.86 7.69
N ILE A 5 -16.10 -9.70 7.73
CA ILE A 5 -14.66 -9.62 7.41
C ILE A 5 -13.92 -10.82 7.99
N ASP A 6 -13.04 -11.44 7.20
CA ASP A 6 -12.12 -12.41 7.75
C ASP A 6 -11.00 -11.66 8.50
N GLU A 7 -11.19 -11.52 9.81
CA GLU A 7 -10.22 -10.86 10.70
C GLU A 7 -8.82 -11.44 10.58
N ARG A 8 -8.68 -12.73 10.22
CA ARG A 8 -7.37 -13.36 10.00
C ARG A 8 -6.72 -12.85 8.73
N ILE A 9 -7.49 -12.66 7.65
CA ILE A 9 -6.97 -12.09 6.40
C ILE A 9 -6.50 -10.66 6.62
N VAL A 10 -7.30 -9.86 7.34
CA VAL A 10 -6.93 -8.48 7.68
C VAL A 10 -5.65 -8.45 8.53
N SER A 11 -5.58 -9.28 9.58
CA SER A 11 -4.41 -9.34 10.47
C SER A 11 -3.14 -9.73 9.70
N VAL A 12 -3.19 -10.76 8.86
CA VAL A 12 -2.05 -11.19 8.05
C VAL A 12 -1.60 -10.10 7.08
N LYS A 13 -2.55 -9.36 6.47
CA LYS A 13 -2.20 -8.24 5.57
C LYS A 13 -1.58 -7.07 6.32
N LEU A 14 -2.05 -6.76 7.52
CA LEU A 14 -1.47 -5.72 8.37
C LEU A 14 -0.06 -6.09 8.81
N GLU A 15 0.17 -7.34 9.24
CA GLU A 15 1.52 -7.85 9.57
C GLU A 15 2.47 -7.74 8.37
N GLN A 16 1.98 -8.06 7.17
CA GLN A 16 2.77 -7.94 5.95
C GLN A 16 3.12 -6.48 5.62
N ILE A 17 2.18 -5.54 5.80
CA ILE A 17 2.43 -4.11 5.62
C ILE A 17 3.48 -3.61 6.63
N GLU A 18 3.35 -4.01 7.89
CA GLU A 18 4.29 -3.65 8.96
C GLU A 18 5.70 -4.19 8.69
N GLN A 19 5.80 -5.41 8.16
CA GLN A 19 7.09 -5.97 7.73
C GLN A 19 7.74 -5.10 6.65
N TYR A 20 7.01 -4.73 5.59
CA TYR A 20 7.57 -3.89 4.52
C TYR A 20 7.97 -2.51 5.02
N TYR A 21 7.17 -1.92 5.91
CA TYR A 21 7.49 -0.65 6.55
C TYR A 21 8.80 -0.76 7.36
N SER A 22 8.93 -1.81 8.17
CA SER A 22 10.13 -2.06 8.98
C SER A 22 11.38 -2.21 8.12
N GLU A 23 11.30 -2.95 7.02
CA GLU A 23 12.43 -3.13 6.09
C GLU A 23 12.80 -1.80 5.40
N LEU A 24 11.82 -1.02 4.94
CA LEU A 24 12.04 0.32 4.35
C LEU A 24 12.68 1.28 5.37
N ASN A 25 12.20 1.26 6.62
CA ASN A 25 12.75 2.11 7.67
C ASN A 25 14.20 1.72 8.00
N ALA A 26 14.50 0.42 8.09
CA ALA A 26 15.86 -0.05 8.29
C ALA A 26 16.80 0.39 7.14
N LYS A 27 16.33 0.33 5.89
CA LYS A 27 17.09 0.87 4.74
C LYS A 27 17.33 2.37 4.87
N ARG A 28 16.32 3.15 5.29
CA ARG A 28 16.45 4.59 5.52
C ARG A 28 17.51 4.93 6.59
N GLU A 29 17.63 4.11 7.63
CA GLU A 29 18.60 4.31 8.72
C GLU A 29 20.02 3.88 8.35
N THR A 30 20.16 2.87 7.48
CA THR A 30 21.45 2.24 7.18
C THR A 30 22.08 2.69 5.87
N LEU A 31 21.30 3.23 4.93
CA LEU A 31 21.75 3.61 3.60
C LEU A 31 21.85 5.13 3.47
N SER A 32 23.06 5.65 3.23
CA SER A 32 23.22 7.07 2.95
C SER A 32 22.65 7.43 1.57
N ARG A 33 22.32 8.72 1.39
CA ARG A 33 21.87 9.25 0.09
C ARG A 33 22.90 8.99 -1.02
N GLN A 34 24.20 9.09 -0.72
CA GLN A 34 25.25 8.84 -1.70
C GLN A 34 25.27 7.38 -2.13
N GLU A 35 25.22 6.45 -1.18
CA GLU A 35 25.20 5.01 -1.46
C GLU A 35 23.97 4.63 -2.28
N PHE A 36 22.79 5.13 -1.89
CA PHE A 36 21.55 4.97 -2.64
C PHE A 36 21.67 5.43 -4.09
N LEU A 37 22.15 6.67 -4.32
CA LEU A 37 22.28 7.22 -5.67
C LEU A 37 23.35 6.51 -6.51
N SER A 38 24.36 5.92 -5.86
CA SER A 38 25.44 5.21 -6.54
C SER A 38 25.13 3.75 -6.87
N SER A 39 24.06 3.19 -6.32
CA SER A 39 23.72 1.76 -6.45
C SER A 39 22.34 1.56 -7.09
N THR A 40 22.33 1.20 -8.36
CA THR A 40 21.10 0.78 -9.07
C THR A 40 20.43 -0.43 -8.39
N THR A 41 21.21 -1.31 -7.78
CA THR A 41 20.68 -2.48 -7.05
C THR A 41 19.87 -2.04 -5.83
N GLU A 42 20.39 -1.10 -5.05
CA GLU A 42 19.67 -0.58 -3.87
C GLU A 42 18.43 0.21 -4.28
N GLN A 43 18.51 1.02 -5.36
CA GLN A 43 17.35 1.72 -5.93
C GLN A 43 16.23 0.75 -6.28
N ARG A 44 16.54 -0.27 -7.10
CA ARG A 44 15.57 -1.28 -7.52
C ARG A 44 14.99 -2.07 -6.34
N ALA A 45 15.81 -2.38 -5.33
CA ALA A 45 15.35 -3.06 -4.13
C ALA A 45 14.32 -2.19 -3.38
N ILE A 46 14.63 -0.92 -3.13
CA ILE A 46 13.74 0.01 -2.43
C ILE A 46 12.47 0.28 -3.24
N GLU A 47 12.57 0.48 -4.56
CA GLU A 47 11.42 0.62 -5.45
C GLU A 47 10.49 -0.60 -5.35
N ARG A 48 11.05 -1.81 -5.41
CA ARG A 48 10.28 -3.06 -5.27
C ARG A 48 9.60 -3.17 -3.90
N MET A 49 10.25 -2.72 -2.84
CA MET A 49 9.69 -2.68 -1.48
C MET A 49 8.50 -1.71 -1.40
N PHE A 50 8.62 -0.51 -1.98
CA PHE A 50 7.49 0.42 -2.09
C PHE A 50 6.33 -0.18 -2.89
N GLU A 51 6.59 -0.79 -4.05
CA GLU A 51 5.55 -1.44 -4.84
C GLU A 51 4.79 -2.51 -4.05
N ASN A 52 5.51 -3.33 -3.27
CA ASN A 52 4.94 -4.37 -2.42
C ASN A 52 4.08 -3.79 -1.30
N ALA A 53 4.59 -2.80 -0.57
CA ALA A 53 3.85 -2.16 0.51
C ALA A 53 2.56 -1.53 0.01
N ILE A 54 2.63 -0.78 -1.10
CA ILE A 54 1.49 -0.08 -1.68
C ILE A 54 0.46 -1.08 -2.24
N GLN A 55 0.90 -2.17 -2.86
CA GLN A 55 -0.01 -3.24 -3.32
C GLN A 55 -0.71 -3.92 -2.12
N ALA A 56 0.00 -4.20 -1.03
CA ALA A 56 -0.60 -4.80 0.16
C ALA A 56 -1.69 -3.91 0.77
N CYS A 57 -1.44 -2.60 0.89
CA CYS A 57 -2.45 -1.63 1.32
C CYS A 57 -3.66 -1.59 0.37
N ALA A 58 -3.42 -1.58 -0.95
CA ALA A 58 -4.46 -1.57 -1.95
C ALA A 58 -5.35 -2.83 -1.90
N ASP A 59 -4.75 -4.00 -1.69
CA ASP A 59 -5.49 -5.26 -1.57
C ASP A 59 -6.30 -5.33 -0.28
N LEU A 60 -5.75 -4.80 0.82
CA LEU A 60 -6.48 -4.71 2.08
C LEU A 60 -7.68 -3.78 1.94
N ALA A 61 -7.49 -2.61 1.32
CA ALA A 61 -8.57 -1.67 1.08
C ALA A 61 -9.69 -2.28 0.22
N GLN A 62 -9.32 -2.98 -0.86
CA GLN A 62 -10.27 -3.72 -1.70
C GLN A 62 -11.02 -4.80 -0.90
N HIS A 63 -10.32 -5.58 -0.09
CA HIS A 63 -10.95 -6.62 0.72
C HIS A 63 -11.99 -6.04 1.68
N VAL A 64 -11.63 -5.01 2.44
CA VAL A 64 -12.55 -4.36 3.39
C VAL A 64 -13.73 -3.73 2.66
N ALA A 65 -13.47 -2.95 1.60
CA ALA A 65 -14.50 -2.26 0.85
C ALA A 65 -15.53 -3.21 0.24
N SER A 66 -15.09 -4.31 -0.38
CA SER A 66 -16.00 -5.28 -0.99
C SER A 66 -16.77 -6.12 0.03
N ARG A 67 -16.25 -6.28 1.25
CA ARG A 67 -16.86 -7.14 2.28
C ARG A 67 -17.86 -6.40 3.17
N GLU A 68 -17.55 -5.16 3.55
CA GLU A 68 -18.37 -4.39 4.48
C GLU A 68 -19.25 -3.34 3.81
N PHE A 69 -18.85 -2.86 2.63
CA PHE A 69 -19.45 -1.66 2.02
C PHE A 69 -19.97 -1.91 0.60
N GLU A 70 -20.18 -3.19 0.25
CA GLU A 70 -20.74 -3.63 -1.04
C GLU A 70 -20.01 -3.04 -2.26
N PHE A 71 -18.73 -2.71 -2.12
CA PHE A 71 -17.96 -2.13 -3.21
C PHE A 71 -17.71 -3.15 -4.32
N ASP A 72 -18.29 -2.90 -5.49
CA ASP A 72 -18.19 -3.70 -6.71
C ASP A 72 -17.19 -3.11 -7.73
N GLY A 73 -16.57 -1.98 -7.40
CA GLY A 73 -15.65 -1.28 -8.28
C GLY A 73 -14.31 -2.00 -8.45
N THR A 74 -13.66 -1.76 -9.59
CA THR A 74 -12.42 -2.48 -9.96
C THR A 74 -11.13 -1.75 -9.58
N THR A 75 -11.21 -0.52 -9.06
CA THR A 75 -10.03 0.31 -8.82
C THR A 75 -9.67 0.41 -7.35
N SER A 76 -8.40 0.21 -7.01
CA SER A 76 -7.89 0.37 -5.63
C SER A 76 -8.10 1.79 -5.09
N LYS A 77 -8.02 2.81 -5.95
CA LYS A 77 -8.35 4.19 -5.58
C LYS A 77 -9.81 4.34 -5.18
N GLY A 78 -10.72 3.67 -5.89
CA GLY A 78 -12.15 3.62 -5.53
C GLY A 78 -12.37 2.98 -4.17
N ALA A 79 -11.71 1.84 -3.90
CA ALA A 79 -11.80 1.16 -2.60
C ALA A 79 -11.33 2.06 -1.44
N ILE A 80 -10.21 2.78 -1.61
CA ILE A 80 -9.72 3.74 -0.61
C ILE A 80 -10.73 4.85 -0.34
N ARG A 81 -11.34 5.41 -1.40
CA ARG A 81 -12.37 6.45 -1.25
C ARG A 81 -13.65 5.95 -0.58
N VAL A 82 -13.97 4.66 -0.71
CA VAL A 82 -15.04 4.05 0.08
C VAL A 82 -14.65 4.02 1.56
N LEU A 83 -13.45 3.55 1.91
CA LEU A 83 -13.01 3.49 3.30
C LEU A 83 -13.00 4.86 4.00
N ASP A 84 -12.58 5.91 3.28
CA ASP A 84 -12.64 7.31 3.72
C ASP A 84 -14.09 7.76 4.01
N ARG A 85 -14.98 7.56 3.03
CA ARG A 85 -16.40 7.93 3.14
C ARG A 85 -17.10 7.24 4.32
N GLU A 86 -16.76 5.98 4.58
CA GLU A 86 -17.34 5.20 5.68
C GLU A 86 -16.60 5.41 7.02
N GLY A 87 -15.56 6.26 7.07
CA GLY A 87 -14.85 6.64 8.28
C GLY A 87 -13.89 5.57 8.83
N VAL A 88 -13.49 4.59 8.01
CA VAL A 88 -12.51 3.55 8.38
C VAL A 88 -11.09 4.11 8.40
N ILE A 89 -10.80 5.05 7.51
CA ILE A 89 -9.58 5.84 7.47
C ILE A 89 -9.96 7.31 7.36
N ASP A 90 -9.06 8.21 7.76
CA ASP A 90 -9.27 9.65 7.57
C ASP A 90 -8.87 10.11 6.16
N GLU A 91 -9.28 11.33 5.82
CA GLU A 91 -9.01 11.96 4.51
C GLU A 91 -7.50 12.05 4.22
N GLU A 92 -6.68 12.34 5.24
CA GLU A 92 -5.23 12.44 5.12
C GLU A 92 -4.60 11.10 4.71
N ALA A 93 -4.99 10.01 5.36
CA ALA A 93 -4.57 8.66 5.00
C ALA A 93 -5.08 8.26 3.62
N ALA A 94 -6.33 8.59 3.29
CA ALA A 94 -6.93 8.29 1.99
C ALA A 94 -6.18 8.97 0.85
N ASP A 95 -5.89 10.27 0.97
CA ASP A 95 -5.15 11.03 -0.02
C ASP A 95 -3.72 10.52 -0.17
N THR A 96 -3.06 10.20 0.95
CA THR A 96 -1.71 9.61 0.95
C THR A 96 -1.68 8.28 0.20
N LEU A 97 -2.64 7.38 0.46
CA LEU A 97 -2.72 6.07 -0.20
C LEU A 97 -3.06 6.20 -1.69
N VAL A 98 -3.94 7.13 -2.07
CA VAL A 98 -4.25 7.41 -3.48
C VAL A 98 -3.03 7.93 -4.23
N ALA A 99 -2.25 8.83 -3.61
CA ALA A 99 -1.00 9.34 -4.17
C ALA A 99 0.04 8.22 -4.28
N ALA A 100 0.17 7.36 -3.27
CA ALA A 100 1.08 6.22 -3.26
C ALA A 100 0.76 5.21 -4.38
N ILE A 101 -0.52 4.92 -4.65
CA ILE A 101 -0.91 4.12 -5.82
C ILE A 101 -0.44 4.78 -7.13
N GLY A 102 -0.55 6.11 -7.23
CA GLY A 102 -0.02 6.87 -8.36
C GLY A 102 1.50 6.69 -8.50
N PHE A 103 2.24 6.84 -7.40
CA PHE A 103 3.69 6.62 -7.36
C PHE A 103 4.08 5.22 -7.80
N ARG A 104 3.39 4.18 -7.33
CA ARG A 104 3.62 2.80 -7.77
C ARG A 104 3.43 2.64 -9.28
N ASN A 105 2.42 3.27 -9.87
CA ASN A 105 2.21 3.20 -11.31
C ASN A 105 3.37 3.85 -12.09
N VAL A 106 3.91 4.95 -11.59
CA VAL A 106 5.12 5.59 -12.15
C VAL A 106 6.31 4.63 -12.09
N LEU A 107 6.56 4.00 -10.93
CA LEU A 107 7.63 3.00 -10.78
C LEU A 107 7.49 1.82 -11.77
N ALA A 108 6.26 1.33 -11.95
CA ALA A 108 5.99 0.16 -12.79
C ALA A 108 6.05 0.46 -14.30
N HIS A 109 5.76 1.69 -14.73
CA HIS A 109 5.56 2.03 -16.14
C HIS A 109 6.55 3.03 -16.72
N GLU A 110 7.08 3.99 -15.95
CA GLU A 110 7.93 5.07 -16.48
C GLU A 110 9.44 4.75 -16.43
N TYR A 111 9.85 3.73 -15.68
CA TYR A 111 11.25 3.31 -15.54
C TYR A 111 11.61 2.03 -16.33
N ARG A 112 10.73 1.59 -17.25
CA ARG A 112 11.00 0.48 -18.18
C ARG A 112 11.45 0.95 -19.54
#